data_AF-A0A6M2AWH0-F1
#
_entry.id   AF-A0A6M2AWH0-F1
#
_cell.length_a   1.000
_cell.length_b   1.000
_cell.length_c   1.000
_cell.angle_alpha   90.00
_cell.angle_beta   90.00
_cell.angle_gamma   90.00
#
_symmetry.space_group_name_H-M   'P 1'
#
loop_
_entity.id
_entity.type
_entity.pdbx_description
1 polymer ?
#
loop_
_entity_poly.entity_id
_entity_poly.type
_entity_poly.pdbx_seq_one_letter_code
_entity_poly.pdbx_strand_id
1 'polypeptide(L)'
;MNYVEILEKLCLSDKIPENKDFLMQTFNYHPNYEVLNLAIIEKAKNEETHISFDFIDTDMKGFKEKSISEVEYNYRRIYPFSGGSALMNTFNYPKYLAARGFKVEIRAAQKNHGYQSKSYYISWV
;
A
#
# COMPACT_ATOMS: atom_id res chain seq x y z
N MET A 1 -14.48 -8.69 5.99
CA MET A 1 -13.49 -8.66 7.07
C MET A 1 -13.87 -7.53 8.02
N ASN A 2 -13.98 -7.80 9.32
CA ASN A 2 -14.34 -6.82 10.32
C ASN A 2 -13.12 -6.01 10.82
N TYR A 3 -13.38 -4.93 11.58
CA TYR A 3 -12.33 -4.08 12.15
C TYR A 3 -11.27 -4.85 12.96
N VAL A 4 -11.69 -5.83 13.77
CA VAL A 4 -10.79 -6.62 14.62
C VAL A 4 -9.86 -7.47 13.76
N GLU A 5 -10.39 -8.14 12.74
CA GLU A 5 -9.60 -8.94 11.79
C GLU A 5 -8.58 -8.08 11.02
N ILE A 6 -8.95 -6.84 10.67
CA ILE A 6 -8.06 -5.89 9.98
C ILE A 6 -6.94 -5.43 10.92
N LEU A 7 -7.27 -5.12 12.17
CA LEU A 7 -6.29 -4.78 13.20
C LEU A 7 -5.32 -5.95 13.44
N GLU A 8 -5.85 -7.17 13.48
CA GLU A 8 -5.04 -8.38 13.60
C GLU A 8 -4.08 -8.55 12.42
N LYS A 9 -4.60 -8.42 11.19
CA LYS A 9 -3.80 -8.59 9.97
C LYS A 9 -2.75 -7.49 9.76
N LEU A 10 -3.01 -6.24 10.14
CA LEU A 10 -2.12 -5.11 9.87
C LEU A 10 -1.21 -4.73 11.05
N CYS A 11 -1.62 -4.98 12.30
CA CYS A 11 -0.88 -4.52 13.49
C CYS A 11 -0.44 -5.64 14.43
N LEU A 12 -1.25 -6.68 14.61
CA LEU A 12 -0.92 -7.77 15.55
C LEU A 12 -0.13 -8.88 14.87
N SER A 13 -0.36 -9.15 13.59
CA SER A 13 0.35 -10.18 12.81
C SER A 13 1.86 -9.93 12.77
N ASP A 14 2.29 -8.67 12.66
CA ASP A 14 3.69 -8.26 12.67
C ASP A 14 4.34 -8.40 14.05
N LYS A 15 3.54 -8.60 15.10
CA LYS A 15 3.96 -8.83 16.49
C LYS A 15 3.84 -10.31 16.92
N ILE A 16 3.20 -11.17 16.13
CA ILE A 16 3.05 -12.61 16.42
C ILE A 16 4.24 -13.38 15.82
N PRO A 17 5.11 -14.03 16.63
CA PRO A 17 6.33 -14.68 16.16
C PRO A 17 6.11 -15.80 15.13
N GLU A 18 5.02 -16.56 15.24
CA GLU A 18 4.76 -17.76 14.43
C GLU A 18 4.48 -17.45 12.94
N ASN A 19 3.96 -16.26 12.63
CA ASN A 19 3.72 -15.78 11.26
C ASN A 19 4.84 -14.85 10.75
N LYS A 20 5.77 -14.49 11.63
CA LYS A 20 6.79 -13.47 11.39
C LYS A 20 7.79 -13.91 10.33
N ASP A 21 8.24 -15.16 10.37
CA ASP A 21 9.30 -15.64 9.47
C ASP A 21 8.84 -15.70 8.00
N PHE A 22 7.65 -16.22 7.70
CA PHE A 22 7.16 -16.28 6.31
C PHE A 22 6.80 -14.90 5.74
N LEU A 23 6.12 -14.06 6.54
CA LEU A 23 5.68 -12.73 6.10
C LEU A 23 6.84 -11.74 6.02
N MET A 24 7.81 -11.80 6.94
CA MET A 24 9.00 -10.93 6.88
C MET A 24 9.99 -11.38 5.78
N GLN A 25 10.24 -12.68 5.60
CA GLN A 25 11.19 -13.12 4.56
C GLN A 25 10.71 -12.81 3.14
N THR A 26 9.38 -12.77 2.91
CA THR A 26 8.82 -12.56 1.56
C THR A 26 8.36 -11.11 1.32
N PHE A 27 7.85 -10.42 2.35
CA PHE A 27 7.29 -9.06 2.24
C PHE A 27 7.64 -8.20 3.47
N ASN A 28 8.93 -7.84 3.59
CA ASN A 28 9.46 -7.01 4.68
C ASN A 28 8.58 -5.78 4.98
N TYR A 29 8.24 -5.63 6.27
CA TYR A 29 7.61 -4.43 6.79
C TYR A 29 8.53 -3.22 6.63
N HIS A 30 7.95 -2.06 6.30
CA HIS A 30 8.66 -0.78 6.27
C HIS A 30 7.91 0.24 7.14
N PRO A 31 8.57 1.11 7.92
CA PRO A 31 7.90 2.08 8.80
C PRO A 31 6.85 2.95 8.10
N ASN A 32 7.09 3.33 6.85
CA ASN A 32 6.12 4.11 6.06
C ASN A 32 4.79 3.37 5.79
N TYR A 33 4.73 2.05 5.98
CA TYR A 33 3.46 1.31 5.89
C TYR A 33 2.54 1.63 7.07
N GLU A 34 3.07 2.07 8.21
CA GLU A 34 2.27 2.41 9.39
C GLU A 34 1.24 3.49 9.07
N VAL A 35 1.66 4.55 8.37
CA VAL A 35 0.78 5.66 7.97
C VAL A 35 -0.36 5.14 7.07
N LEU A 36 -0.05 4.24 6.14
CA LEU A 36 -1.03 3.67 5.22
C LEU A 36 -1.96 2.66 5.91
N ASN A 37 -1.41 1.83 6.80
CA ASN A 37 -2.16 0.87 7.59
C ASN A 37 -3.11 1.57 8.55
N LEU A 38 -2.68 2.66 9.21
CA LEU A 38 -3.54 3.47 10.07
C LEU A 38 -4.73 4.03 9.27
N ALA A 39 -4.52 4.50 8.04
CA ALA A 39 -5.62 4.97 7.20
C ALA A 39 -6.61 3.85 6.83
N ILE A 40 -6.14 2.62 6.57
CA ILE A 40 -7.01 1.45 6.38
C ILE A 40 -7.80 1.15 7.66
N ILE A 41 -7.15 1.19 8.81
CA ILE A 41 -7.75 0.91 10.12
C ILE A 41 -8.84 1.95 10.43
N GLU A 42 -8.60 3.24 10.20
CA GLU A 42 -9.60 4.28 10.39
C GLU A 42 -10.80 4.10 9.46
N LYS A 43 -10.60 3.68 8.21
CA LYS A 43 -11.69 3.34 7.30
C LYS A 43 -12.51 2.15 7.81
N ALA A 44 -11.84 1.11 8.26
CA ALA A 44 -12.48 -0.07 8.84
C ALA A 44 -13.27 0.24 10.13
N LYS A 45 -12.76 1.12 10.99
CA LYS A 45 -13.49 1.60 12.19
C LYS A 45 -14.81 2.28 11.83
N ASN A 46 -14.85 2.96 10.69
CA ASN A 46 -16.03 3.64 10.16
C ASN A 46 -16.90 2.73 9.27
N GLU A 47 -16.76 1.41 9.40
CA GLU A 47 -17.52 0.40 8.64
C GLU A 47 -17.32 0.46 7.11
N GLU A 48 -16.28 1.15 6.64
CA GLU A 48 -15.92 1.13 5.23
C GLU A 48 -15.17 -0.17 4.89
N THR A 49 -15.35 -0.63 3.64
CA THR A 49 -14.78 -1.88 3.13
C THR A 49 -13.62 -1.68 2.17
N HIS A 50 -13.23 -0.42 1.94
CA HIS A 50 -12.18 -0.07 0.99
C HIS A 50 -11.55 1.30 1.25
N ILE A 51 -10.38 1.52 0.65
CA ILE A 51 -9.69 2.82 0.56
C ILE A 51 -8.89 2.88 -0.74
N SER A 52 -8.63 4.09 -1.24
CA SER A 52 -7.76 4.31 -2.38
C SER A 52 -6.58 5.19 -2.00
N PHE A 53 -5.38 4.79 -2.41
CA PHE A 53 -4.20 5.65 -2.34
C PHE A 53 -3.70 5.98 -3.74
N ASP A 54 -3.63 7.27 -4.07
CA ASP A 54 -3.03 7.73 -5.31
C ASP A 54 -1.53 7.40 -5.30
N PHE A 55 -0.94 7.09 -6.45
CA PHE A 55 0.50 6.87 -6.55
C PHE A 55 1.08 7.48 -7.83
N ILE A 56 2.37 7.78 -7.78
CA ILE A 56 3.11 8.25 -8.95
C ILE A 56 3.36 7.05 -9.88
N ASP A 57 2.66 7.01 -11.02
CA ASP A 57 2.94 6.06 -12.08
C ASP A 57 3.92 6.67 -13.09
N THR A 58 5.20 6.68 -12.73
CA THR A 58 6.28 7.08 -13.63
C THR A 58 6.63 5.96 -14.60
N ASP A 59 7.04 6.32 -15.82
CA ASP A 59 7.43 5.37 -16.87
C ASP A 59 8.54 4.43 -16.37
N MET A 60 8.28 3.13 -16.44
CA MET A 60 9.16 2.06 -15.96
C MET A 60 10.21 1.66 -17.02
N LYS A 61 10.40 2.45 -18.08
CA LYS A 61 11.49 2.26 -19.06
C LYS A 61 12.85 2.15 -18.35
N GLY A 62 13.61 1.12 -18.69
CA GLY A 62 14.92 0.82 -18.08
C GLY A 62 14.85 0.22 -16.67
N PHE A 63 13.66 -0.15 -16.15
CA PHE A 63 13.51 -0.74 -14.80
C PHE A 63 14.37 -1.99 -14.59
N LYS A 64 14.52 -2.82 -15.63
CA LYS A 64 15.34 -4.06 -15.54
C LYS A 64 16.81 -3.80 -15.21
N GLU A 65 17.28 -2.58 -15.46
CA GLU A 65 18.67 -2.16 -15.25
C GLU A 65 18.86 -1.42 -13.91
N LYS A 66 17.76 -1.18 -13.16
CA LYS A 66 17.76 -0.43 -11.90
C LYS A 66 17.64 -1.38 -10.70
N SER A 67 18.33 -1.07 -9.62
CA SER A 67 18.14 -1.71 -8.32
C SER A 67 16.78 -1.38 -7.71
N ILE A 68 16.31 -2.22 -6.79
CA ILE A 68 15.07 -1.97 -6.03
C ILE A 68 15.11 -0.61 -5.33
N SER A 69 16.27 -0.23 -4.78
CA SER A 69 16.45 1.06 -4.11
C SER A 69 16.34 2.26 -5.08
N GLU A 70 16.84 2.14 -6.31
CA GLU A 70 16.72 3.18 -7.34
C GLU A 70 15.29 3.31 -7.88
N VAL A 71 14.57 2.18 -7.91
CA VAL A 71 13.14 2.15 -8.17
C VAL A 71 12.40 2.85 -7.04
N GLU A 72 12.67 2.52 -5.79
CA GLU A 72 11.98 3.10 -4.63
C GLU A 72 12.22 4.59 -4.45
N TYR A 73 13.44 5.07 -4.76
CA TYR A 73 13.79 6.49 -4.67
C TYR A 73 13.06 7.35 -5.73
N ASN A 74 12.81 6.78 -6.92
CA ASN A 74 12.35 7.55 -8.09
C ASN A 74 10.94 7.16 -8.61
N TYR A 75 10.40 5.98 -8.27
CA TYR A 75 9.25 5.35 -8.94
C TYR A 75 8.25 4.73 -7.94
N ARG A 76 6.94 4.96 -8.16
CA ARG A 76 5.80 4.39 -7.39
C ARG A 76 5.72 4.74 -5.90
N ARG A 77 5.93 6.02 -5.58
CA ARG A 77 5.62 6.59 -4.27
C ARG A 77 4.10 6.74 -4.10
N ILE A 78 3.59 6.41 -2.91
CA ILE A 78 2.16 6.47 -2.57
C ILE A 78 1.84 7.79 -1.85
N TYR A 79 0.75 8.44 -2.24
CA TYR A 79 0.17 9.57 -1.54
C TYR A 79 -0.86 9.06 -0.53
N PRO A 80 -0.57 9.13 0.78
CA PRO A 80 -1.51 8.67 1.81
C PRO A 80 -2.77 9.55 1.87
N PHE A 81 -2.62 10.83 1.50
CA PHE A 81 -3.68 11.83 1.50
C PHE A 81 -3.59 12.69 0.23
N SER A 82 -4.74 13.08 -0.32
CA SER A 82 -4.81 13.95 -1.49
C SER A 82 -4.13 15.29 -1.20
N GLY A 83 -3.16 15.69 -2.04
CA GLY A 83 -2.41 16.94 -1.90
C GLY A 83 -1.28 16.92 -0.86
N GLY A 84 -1.00 15.78 -0.24
CA GLY A 84 0.11 15.61 0.71
C GLY A 84 1.44 15.22 0.04
N SER A 85 2.48 15.02 0.87
CA SER A 85 3.77 14.47 0.42
C SER A 85 3.67 12.96 0.14
N ALA A 86 4.33 12.50 -0.91
CA ALA A 86 4.39 11.07 -1.23
C ALA A 86 5.33 10.32 -0.26
N LEU A 87 4.91 9.14 0.18
CA LEU A 87 5.71 8.23 1.00
C LEU A 87 6.67 7.41 0.15
N MET A 88 7.95 7.42 0.52
CA MET A 88 9.02 6.62 -0.10
C MET A 88 9.00 5.16 0.38
N ASN A 89 9.73 4.27 -0.32
CA ASN A 89 9.86 2.84 0.03
C ASN A 89 8.51 2.13 0.17
N THR A 90 7.55 2.50 -0.68
CA THR A 90 6.19 1.95 -0.69
C THR A 90 5.95 0.96 -1.83
N PHE A 91 7.00 0.59 -2.57
CA PHE A 91 6.91 -0.25 -3.76
C PHE A 91 6.30 -1.63 -3.47
N ASN A 92 6.68 -2.26 -2.35
CA ASN A 92 6.16 -3.57 -1.96
C ASN A 92 4.84 -3.50 -1.17
N TYR A 93 4.32 -2.31 -0.87
CA TYR A 93 3.11 -2.15 -0.07
C TYR A 93 1.88 -2.89 -0.65
N PRO A 94 1.60 -2.86 -1.96
CA PRO A 94 0.51 -3.65 -2.54
C PRO A 94 0.66 -5.15 -2.29
N LYS A 95 1.88 -5.68 -2.37
CA LYS A 95 2.16 -7.11 -2.13
C LYS A 95 2.06 -7.45 -0.64
N TYR A 96 2.55 -6.56 0.23
CA TYR A 96 2.41 -6.65 1.68
C TYR A 96 0.94 -6.79 2.10
N LEU A 97 0.04 -6.01 1.49
CA LEU A 97 -1.40 -6.08 1.71
C LEU A 97 -2.03 -7.35 1.11
N ALA A 98 -1.68 -7.70 -0.13
CA ALA A 98 -2.20 -8.91 -0.76
C ALA A 98 -1.86 -10.18 0.04
N ALA A 99 -0.65 -10.26 0.60
CA ALA A 99 -0.22 -11.36 1.46
C ALA A 99 -1.04 -11.46 2.77
N ARG A 100 -1.69 -10.37 3.18
CA ARG A 100 -2.58 -10.31 4.35
C ARG A 100 -4.05 -10.51 4.00
N GLY A 101 -4.36 -10.85 2.75
CA GLY A 101 -5.71 -11.16 2.28
C GLY A 101 -6.52 -9.93 1.87
N PHE A 102 -5.88 -8.79 1.66
CA PHE A 102 -6.53 -7.63 1.04
C PHE A 102 -6.56 -7.82 -0.48
N LYS A 103 -7.65 -7.38 -1.11
CA LYS A 103 -7.71 -7.27 -2.57
C LYS A 103 -7.15 -5.91 -2.97
N VAL A 104 -6.13 -5.91 -3.83
CA VAL A 104 -5.49 -4.69 -4.33
C VAL A 104 -5.62 -4.61 -5.85
N GLU A 105 -6.25 -3.55 -6.33
CA GLU A 105 -6.47 -3.26 -7.76
C GLU A 105 -5.84 -1.92 -8.12
N ILE A 106 -5.26 -1.80 -9.32
CA ILE A 106 -4.87 -0.49 -9.85
C ILE A 106 -6.07 0.07 -10.62
N ARG A 107 -6.59 1.21 -10.15
CA ARG A 107 -7.65 1.95 -10.84
C ARG A 107 -7.07 3.23 -11.41
N ALA A 108 -7.58 3.63 -12.57
CA ALA A 108 -7.21 4.89 -13.19
C ALA A 108 -8.41 5.82 -13.24
N ALA A 109 -8.18 7.08 -12.89
CA ALA A 109 -9.18 8.13 -12.95
C ALA A 109 -8.60 9.31 -13.72
N GLN A 110 -9.42 9.91 -14.59
CA GLN A 110 -9.08 11.13 -15.28
C GLN A 110 -9.33 12.31 -14.32
N LYS A 111 -8.28 13.04 -13.95
CA LYS A 111 -8.41 14.23 -13.10
C LYS A 111 -8.77 15.43 -13.97
N ASN A 112 -9.38 16.45 -13.36
CA ASN A 112 -9.88 17.66 -14.04
C ASN A 112 -8.83 18.42 -14.87
N HIS A 113 -7.53 18.23 -14.59
CA HIS A 113 -6.42 18.87 -15.30
C HIS A 113 -5.86 18.05 -16.48
N GLY A 114 -6.58 17.02 -16.94
CA GLY A 114 -6.22 16.23 -18.12
C GLY A 114 -5.22 15.10 -17.89
N TYR A 115 -4.64 15.00 -16.69
CA TYR A 115 -3.75 13.91 -16.32
C TYR A 115 -4.53 12.68 -15.80
N GLN A 116 -4.14 11.50 -16.28
CA GLN A 116 -4.63 10.23 -15.75
C GLN A 116 -3.87 9.92 -14.45
N SER A 117 -4.57 9.98 -13.31
CA SER A 117 -4.04 9.50 -12.04
C SER A 117 -4.32 8.01 -11.90
N LYS A 118 -3.39 7.27 -11.30
CA LYS A 118 -3.62 5.89 -10.87
C LYS A 118 -3.61 5.80 -9.36
N SER A 119 -4.43 4.89 -8.84
CA SER A 119 -4.53 4.62 -7.41
C SER A 119 -4.54 3.12 -7.14
N TYR A 120 -4.00 2.74 -5.99
CA TYR A 120 -4.21 1.41 -5.42
C TYR A 120 -5.56 1.44 -4.71
N TYR A 121 -6.55 0.76 -5.29
CA TYR A 121 -7.82 0.48 -4.66
C TYR A 121 -7.67 -0.79 -3.80
N ILE A 122 -7.76 -0.62 -2.49
CA ILE A 122 -7.57 -1.68 -1.50
C ILE A 122 -8.93 -1.97 -0.88
N SER A 123 -9.32 -3.25 -0.84
CA SER A 123 -10.60 -3.67 -0.25
C SER A 123 -10.45 -4.93 0.60
N TRP A 124 -11.35 -5.08 1.57
CA TRP A 124 -11.38 -6.16 2.55
C TRP A 124 -12.81 -6.64 2.77
N VAL A 125 -13.23 -7.68 2.06
CA VAL A 125 -14.55 -8.31 2.21
C VAL A 125 -14.38 -9.69 2.80
#